data_AF-E2ZE92-F1
#
_entry.id   AF-E2ZE92-F1
#
_cell.length_a   1.000
_cell.length_b   1.000
_cell.length_c   1.000
_cell.angle_alpha   90.00
_cell.angle_beta   90.00
_cell.angle_gamma   90.00
#
_symmetry.space_group_name_H-M   'P 1'
#
loop_
_entity.id
_entity.type
_entity.pdbx_description
1 polymer ?
#
loop_
_entity_poly.entity_id
_entity_poly.type
_entity_poly.pdbx_seq_one_letter_code
_entity_poly.pdbx_strand_id
1 'polypeptide(L)'
;MTDRQQKKVDGMETNEEKVYTVSQSAMEKIVRTAVAGTTGVAANRKIHVSVHPKEDELAVAIRLTALPKAQMRELALAVQHHTAQAVKDMIGPDKVTVDVTIEDMIAHRTV
;
A
#
# COMPACT_ATOMS: atom_id res chain seq x y z
N MET A 1 -17.27 63.96 5.78
CA MET A 1 -18.23 62.92 5.36
C MET A 1 -17.85 62.59 3.92
N THR A 2 -17.26 61.47 3.55
CA THR A 2 -17.34 60.11 4.12
C THR A 2 -16.07 59.32 3.77
N ASP A 3 -15.70 58.45 4.70
CA ASP A 3 -14.66 57.42 4.66
C ASP A 3 -14.69 56.50 3.43
N ARG A 4 -13.48 56.07 3.02
CA ARG A 4 -13.05 54.71 2.65
C ARG A 4 -14.01 53.82 1.86
N GLN A 5 -13.52 53.28 0.75
CA GLN A 5 -13.32 51.83 0.63
C GLN A 5 -12.32 51.50 -0.48
N GLN A 6 -11.12 51.09 -0.05
CA GLN A 6 -10.22 50.25 -0.85
C GLN A 6 -10.95 48.93 -1.09
N LYS A 7 -11.23 48.60 -2.35
CA LYS A 7 -11.72 47.26 -2.73
C LYS A 7 -10.56 46.28 -2.56
N LYS A 8 -10.60 45.60 -1.42
CA LYS A 8 -9.71 44.50 -1.01
C LYS A 8 -10.01 43.25 -1.83
N VAL A 9 -8.93 42.59 -2.28
CA VAL A 9 -8.76 41.15 -2.54
C VAL A 9 -9.90 40.43 -3.26
N ASP A 10 -9.73 40.25 -4.58
CA ASP A 10 -10.16 39.00 -5.22
C ASP A 10 -9.09 37.98 -4.83
N GLY A 11 -9.29 37.35 -3.67
CA GLY A 11 -8.49 36.23 -3.24
C GLY A 11 -8.71 35.11 -4.25
N MET A 12 -7.73 34.90 -5.13
CA MET A 12 -7.51 33.56 -5.66
C MET A 12 -7.46 32.66 -4.43
N GLU A 13 -8.51 31.89 -4.23
CA GLU A 13 -8.49 30.74 -3.33
C GLU A 13 -7.33 29.89 -3.84
N THR A 14 -6.16 30.11 -3.24
CA THR A 14 -5.05 29.18 -3.34
C THR A 14 -5.65 27.88 -2.91
N ASN A 15 -5.86 26.99 -3.89
CA ASN A 15 -6.33 25.64 -3.71
C ASN A 15 -5.35 25.02 -2.71
N GLU A 16 -5.66 25.14 -1.42
CA GLU A 16 -4.88 24.58 -0.34
C GLU A 16 -4.82 23.11 -0.69
N GLU A 17 -3.64 22.69 -1.13
CA GLU A 17 -3.34 21.32 -1.48
C GLU A 17 -3.65 20.52 -0.21
N LYS A 18 -4.88 20.01 -0.11
CA LYS A 18 -5.34 19.29 1.06
C LYS A 18 -4.51 18.02 1.07
N VAL A 19 -3.45 18.05 1.85
CA VAL A 19 -2.62 16.89 2.14
C VAL A 19 -3.51 15.94 2.92
N TYR A 20 -4.12 14.99 2.21
CA TYR A 20 -4.90 13.93 2.83
C TYR A 20 -3.94 12.91 3.41
N THR A 21 -3.77 12.95 4.74
CA THR A 21 -2.97 11.96 5.45
C THR A 21 -3.72 10.63 5.52
N VAL A 22 -3.23 9.61 4.83
CA VAL A 22 -3.72 8.23 4.96
C VAL A 22 -3.22 7.65 6.28
N SER A 23 -4.11 7.09 7.11
CA SER A 23 -3.71 6.45 8.36
C SER A 23 -2.94 5.15 8.09
N GLN A 24 -1.97 4.81 8.95
CA GLN A 24 -1.20 3.57 8.84
C GLN A 24 -2.11 2.32 8.72
N SER A 25 -3.21 2.29 9.47
CA SER A 25 -4.18 1.19 9.41
C SER A 25 -4.93 1.10 8.08
N ALA A 26 -5.16 2.23 7.41
CA ALA A 26 -5.72 2.24 6.06
C ALA A 26 -4.68 1.75 5.03
N MET A 27 -3.41 2.15 5.17
CA MET A 27 -2.31 1.67 4.32
C MET A 27 -2.15 0.15 4.43
N GLU A 28 -2.15 -0.38 5.66
CA GLU A 28 -2.08 -1.83 5.90
C GLU A 28 -3.24 -2.59 5.24
N LYS A 29 -4.44 -2.01 5.25
CA LYS A 29 -5.62 -2.61 4.59
C LYS A 29 -5.48 -2.63 3.07
N ILE A 30 -4.99 -1.53 2.47
CA ILE A 30 -4.74 -1.44 1.03
C ILE A 30 -3.75 -2.53 0.62
N VAL A 31 -2.59 -2.59 1.30
CA VAL A 31 -1.56 -3.59 1.03
C VAL A 31 -2.11 -5.01 1.22
N ARG A 32 -2.79 -5.29 2.34
CA ARG A 32 -3.36 -6.62 2.60
C ARG A 32 -4.33 -7.05 1.50
N THR A 33 -5.14 -6.14 0.99
CA THR A 33 -6.10 -6.41 -0.09
C THR A 33 -5.38 -6.73 -1.40
N ALA A 34 -4.34 -5.96 -1.75
CA ALA A 34 -3.53 -6.21 -2.93
C ALA A 34 -2.81 -7.58 -2.88
N VAL A 35 -2.26 -7.93 -1.71
CA VAL A 35 -1.62 -9.24 -1.49
C VAL A 35 -2.63 -10.37 -1.63
N ALA A 36 -3.78 -10.27 -0.97
CA ALA A 36 -4.81 -11.30 -1.00
C ALA A 36 -5.38 -11.54 -2.42
N GLY A 37 -5.39 -10.51 -3.27
CA GLY A 37 -5.79 -10.62 -4.68
C GLY A 37 -4.74 -11.25 -5.60
N THR A 38 -3.54 -11.53 -5.11
CA THR A 38 -2.46 -12.09 -5.94
C THR A 38 -2.62 -13.60 -6.10
N THR A 39 -2.63 -14.07 -7.35
CA THR A 39 -2.76 -15.51 -7.66
C THR A 39 -1.61 -16.30 -7.04
N GLY A 40 -1.92 -17.41 -6.37
CA GLY A 40 -0.93 -18.23 -5.67
C GLY A 40 -0.77 -17.89 -4.18
N VAL A 41 -1.40 -16.81 -3.69
CA VAL A 41 -1.49 -16.52 -2.25
C VAL A 41 -2.64 -17.31 -1.62
N ALA A 42 -2.40 -17.93 -0.45
CA ALA A 42 -3.44 -18.54 0.35
C ALA A 42 -4.22 -17.47 1.14
N ALA A 43 -5.16 -16.78 0.48
CA ALA A 43 -5.89 -15.65 1.06
C ALA A 43 -6.76 -16.00 2.30
N ASN A 44 -7.09 -17.28 2.49
CA ASN A 44 -7.78 -17.79 3.68
C ASN A 44 -6.87 -17.95 4.91
N ARG A 45 -5.55 -17.74 4.75
CA ARG A 45 -4.56 -17.76 5.83
C ARG A 45 -4.20 -16.35 6.27
N LYS A 46 -3.51 -16.27 7.41
CA LYS A 46 -3.12 -15.00 8.00
C LYS A 46 -2.00 -14.35 7.18
N ILE A 47 -2.31 -13.24 6.53
CA ILE A 47 -1.33 -12.35 5.92
C ILE A 47 -0.89 -11.33 6.97
N HIS A 48 0.41 -11.23 7.20
CA HIS A 48 1.01 -10.21 8.06
C HIS A 48 1.54 -9.08 7.19
N VAL A 49 1.16 -7.86 7.52
CA VAL A 49 1.58 -6.64 6.82
C VAL A 49 2.06 -5.66 7.87
N SER A 50 3.19 -5.03 7.62
CA SER A 50 3.69 -3.91 8.41
C SER A 50 4.11 -2.80 7.46
N VAL A 51 3.60 -1.60 7.70
CA VAL A 51 3.88 -0.42 6.88
C VAL A 51 4.64 0.58 7.73
N HIS A 52 5.78 1.03 7.21
CA HIS A 52 6.66 1.99 7.85
C HIS A 52 6.85 3.18 6.90
N PRO A 53 6.09 4.27 7.10
CA PRO A 53 6.36 5.51 6.38
C PRO A 53 7.71 6.09 6.83
N LYS A 54 8.58 6.41 5.86
CA LYS A 54 9.74 7.27 5.99
C LYS A 54 9.50 8.49 5.10
N GLU A 55 10.13 9.63 5.43
CA GLU A 55 9.92 10.95 4.79
C GLU A 55 9.33 10.90 3.36
N ASP A 56 10.09 10.41 2.38
CA ASP A 56 9.66 10.28 0.97
C ASP A 56 9.54 8.83 0.48
N GLU A 57 9.55 7.86 1.40
CA GLU A 57 9.57 6.42 1.07
C GLU A 57 8.59 5.62 1.93
N LEU A 58 7.77 4.79 1.29
CA LEU A 58 6.97 3.81 2.00
C LEU A 58 7.66 2.44 2.00
N ALA A 59 8.10 1.99 3.18
CA ALA A 59 8.58 0.63 3.36
C ALA A 59 7.43 -0.30 3.79
N VAL A 60 7.25 -1.40 3.07
CA VAL A 60 6.19 -2.38 3.29
C VAL A 60 6.80 -3.76 3.47
N ALA A 61 6.60 -4.36 4.64
CA ALA A 61 6.99 -5.73 4.92
C ALA A 61 5.76 -6.65 4.90
N ILE A 62 5.85 -7.73 4.14
CA ILE A 62 4.74 -8.66 3.90
C ILE A 62 5.20 -10.06 4.24
N ARG A 63 4.44 -10.76 5.07
CA ARG A 63 4.61 -12.20 5.31
C ARG A 63 3.31 -12.92 4.99
N LEU A 64 3.38 -13.88 4.09
CA LEU A 64 2.22 -14.59 3.55
C LEU A 64 2.49 -16.08 3.40
N THR A 65 1.42 -16.84 3.27
CA THR A 65 1.46 -18.27 2.95
C THR A 65 1.10 -18.47 1.48
N ALA A 66 1.92 -19.23 0.75
CA ALA A 66 1.66 -19.59 -0.64
C ALA A 66 0.80 -20.85 -0.76
N LEU A 67 0.04 -20.96 -1.85
CA LEU A 67 -0.65 -22.20 -2.22
C LEU A 67 0.36 -23.28 -2.64
N PRO A 68 0.03 -24.58 -2.48
CA PRO A 68 0.90 -25.65 -2.94
C PRO A 68 1.24 -25.53 -4.42
N LYS A 69 2.50 -25.81 -4.79
CA LYS A 69 3.04 -25.71 -6.15
C LYS A 69 3.11 -24.29 -6.73
N ALA A 70 2.90 -23.25 -5.92
CA ALA A 70 3.17 -21.88 -6.37
C ALA A 70 4.65 -21.71 -6.71
N GLN A 71 4.94 -21.00 -7.80
CA GLN A 71 6.31 -20.63 -8.15
C GLN A 71 6.76 -19.49 -7.23
N MET A 72 7.54 -19.79 -6.19
CA MET A 72 7.88 -18.84 -5.12
C MET A 72 8.48 -17.53 -5.62
N ARG A 73 9.37 -17.60 -6.62
CA ARG A 73 9.99 -16.42 -7.22
C ARG A 73 8.98 -15.55 -7.96
N GLU A 74 8.15 -16.16 -8.80
CA GLU A 74 7.13 -15.44 -9.56
C GLU A 74 6.06 -14.86 -8.63
N LEU A 75 5.69 -15.61 -7.58
CA LEU A 75 4.77 -15.15 -6.55
C LEU A 75 5.32 -13.95 -5.79
N ALA A 76 6.59 -13.99 -5.37
CA ALA A 76 7.22 -12.86 -4.70
C ALA A 76 7.20 -11.61 -5.58
N LEU A 77 7.58 -11.73 -6.86
CA LEU A 77 7.57 -10.64 -7.82
C LEU A 77 6.16 -10.09 -8.06
N ALA A 78 5.16 -10.97 -8.21
CA ALA A 78 3.78 -10.57 -8.40
C ALA A 78 3.22 -9.82 -7.18
N VAL A 79 3.51 -10.31 -5.97
CA VAL A 79 3.11 -9.66 -4.71
C VAL A 79 3.78 -8.29 -4.56
N GLN A 80 5.08 -8.20 -4.87
CA GLN A 80 5.81 -6.92 -4.86
C GLN A 80 5.19 -5.93 -5.84
N HIS A 81 4.96 -6.35 -7.09
CA HIS A 81 4.40 -5.49 -8.13
C HIS A 81 2.99 -5.02 -7.80
N HIS A 82 2.08 -5.92 -7.44
CA HIS A 82 0.70 -5.56 -7.09
C HIS A 82 0.64 -4.64 -5.86
N THR A 83 1.49 -4.89 -4.86
CA THR A 83 1.53 -4.04 -3.67
C THR A 83 2.05 -2.64 -4.00
N ALA A 84 3.16 -2.54 -4.71
CA ALA A 84 3.74 -1.25 -5.09
C ALA A 84 2.76 -0.44 -5.94
N GLN A 85 2.07 -1.09 -6.88
CA GLN A 85 1.05 -0.45 -7.71
C GLN A 85 -0.14 0.05 -6.88
N ALA A 86 -0.71 -0.81 -6.01
CA ALA A 86 -1.85 -0.42 -5.18
C ALA A 86 -1.52 0.73 -4.21
N VAL A 87 -0.31 0.72 -3.63
CA VAL A 87 0.17 1.83 -2.79
C VAL A 87 0.32 3.10 -3.61
N LYS A 88 0.93 3.02 -4.79
CA LYS A 88 1.11 4.17 -5.67
C LYS A 88 -0.23 4.78 -6.09
N ASP A 89 -1.19 3.95 -6.48
CA ASP A 89 -2.49 4.40 -6.95
C ASP A 89 -3.34 5.05 -5.84
N MET A 90 -3.21 4.56 -4.61
CA MET A 90 -4.08 4.99 -3.50
C MET A 90 -3.47 6.05 -2.58
N ILE A 91 -2.13 6.15 -2.54
CA ILE A 91 -1.39 6.97 -1.57
C ILE A 91 -0.45 7.95 -2.30
N GLY A 92 0.01 7.61 -3.50
CA GLY A 92 0.89 8.47 -4.31
C GLY A 92 2.32 8.70 -3.80
N PRO A 93 2.97 7.83 -2.99
CA PRO A 93 4.35 8.08 -2.60
C PRO A 93 5.30 7.97 -3.81
N ASP A 94 6.36 8.79 -3.79
CA ASP A 94 7.38 8.80 -4.84
C ASP A 94 8.22 7.51 -4.88
N LYS A 95 8.44 6.90 -3.71
CA LYS A 95 9.22 5.66 -3.56
C LYS A 95 8.49 4.66 -2.67
N VAL A 96 8.47 3.40 -3.11
CA VAL A 96 7.91 2.27 -2.36
C VAL A 96 8.90 1.12 -2.39
N THR A 97 9.25 0.61 -1.21
CA THR A 97 10.07 -0.59 -1.03
C THR A 97 9.19 -1.70 -0.45
N VAL A 98 9.16 -2.86 -1.11
CA VAL A 98 8.32 -3.99 -0.71
C VAL A 98 9.17 -5.24 -0.46
N ASP A 99 9.22 -5.67 0.79
CA ASP A 99 9.88 -6.90 1.22
C ASP A 99 8.83 -8.01 1.42
N VAL A 100 9.06 -9.17 0.80
CA VAL A 100 8.11 -10.30 0.82
C VAL A 100 8.78 -11.54 1.40
N THR A 101 8.19 -12.06 2.47
CA THR A 101 8.50 -13.36 3.06
C THR A 101 7.37 -14.33 2.75
N ILE A 102 7.71 -15.45 2.09
CA ILE A 102 6.74 -16.47 1.69
C ILE A 102 6.97 -17.74 2.49
N GLU A 103 5.91 -18.22 3.11
CA GLU A 103 5.86 -19.53 3.73
C GLU A 103 5.26 -20.54 2.75
N ASP A 104 5.99 -21.62 2.48
CA ASP A 104 5.52 -22.67 1.58
C ASP A 104 4.54 -23.62 2.30
N MET A 105 3.38 -23.84 1.68
CA MET A 105 2.50 -24.92 2.09
C MET A 105 3.04 -26.24 1.55
N ILE A 106 3.78 -26.94 2.40
CA ILE A 106 4.02 -28.36 2.18
C ILE A 106 2.67 -29.06 2.23
N ALA A 107 2.17 -29.49 1.07
CA ALA A 107 1.02 -30.37 1.02
C ALA A 107 1.37 -31.59 1.88
N HIS A 108 0.69 -31.76 3.02
CA HIS A 108 0.85 -32.97 3.83
C HIS A 108 0.56 -34.16 2.92
N ARG A 109 1.62 -34.89 2.56
CA ARG A 109 1.51 -36.17 1.91
C ARG A 109 0.86 -37.09 2.93
N THR A 110 -0.44 -37.32 2.78
CA THR A 110 -1.11 -38.44 3.45
C THR A 110 -0.47 -39.69 2.86
N VAL A 111 0.42 -40.30 3.64
CA VAL A 111 0.95 -41.66 3.41
C VAL A 111 -0.03 -42.66 3.97
#